data_AF-A0A6G4TZU3-F1
#
_entry.id   AF-A0A6G4TZU3-F1
#
_cell.length_a   1.000
_cell.length_b   1.000
_cell.length_c   1.000
_cell.angle_alpha   90.00
_cell.angle_beta   90.00
_cell.angle_gamma   90.00
#
_symmetry.space_group_name_H-M   'P 1'
#
loop_
_entity.id
_entity.type
_entity.pdbx_description
1 polymer ?
#
loop_
_entity_poly.entity_id
_entity_poly.type
_entity_poly.pdbx_seq_one_letter_code
_entity_poly.pdbx_strand_id
1 'polypeptide(L)'
;MASAAGGPDPPPPVPAISAEAIQAYLVEYQQCMESYRHTYATIWQASGLFAAIGAGLLTLGKGSHIELIAPVPIIFWYLGVFMPLNRYGEMRNDRLAEIEERLSEAIPGLDMQHYRGFSNARKSMTTMQRVRQLQVIKRPRVSEVVTAFGVAMLTIEAYGLVRLIV
;
A
#
# COMPACT_ATOMS: atom_id res chain seq x y z
N MET A 1 40.44 50.59 22.11
CA MET A 1 39.92 49.32 22.67
C MET A 1 38.89 48.78 21.70
N ALA A 2 39.30 47.89 20.80
CA ALA A 2 38.40 47.29 19.80
C ALA A 2 37.86 45.97 20.37
N SER A 3 36.53 45.91 20.51
CA SER A 3 35.80 44.72 20.93
C SER A 3 35.90 43.66 19.84
N ALA A 4 36.49 42.52 20.18
CA ALA A 4 36.60 41.37 19.29
C ALA A 4 35.20 40.80 19.03
N ALA A 5 34.79 40.82 17.77
CA ALA A 5 33.55 40.23 17.29
C ALA A 5 33.57 38.72 17.58
N GLY A 6 32.75 38.28 18.54
CA GLY A 6 32.42 36.86 18.73
C GLY A 6 31.67 36.37 17.51
N GLY A 7 32.38 35.65 16.63
CA GLY A 7 31.74 34.87 15.58
C GLY A 7 30.82 33.81 16.20
N PRO A 8 29.72 33.44 15.53
CA PRO A 8 28.85 32.37 16.02
C PRO A 8 29.68 31.10 16.23
N ASP A 9 29.57 30.52 17.42
CA ASP A 9 30.24 29.25 17.73
C ASP A 9 29.91 28.21 16.65
N PRO A 10 30.90 27.41 16.21
CA PRO A 10 30.64 26.35 15.26
C PRO A 10 29.57 25.42 15.85
N PRO A 11 28.59 24.99 15.03
CA PRO A 11 27.55 24.09 15.51
C PRO A 11 28.19 22.84 16.13
N PRO A 12 27.63 22.29 17.21
CA PRO A 12 28.16 21.10 17.84
C PRO A 12 28.26 19.96 16.81
N PRO A 13 29.33 19.16 16.84
CA PRO A 13 29.47 18.03 15.93
C PRO A 13 28.28 17.09 16.11
N VAL A 14 27.57 16.83 15.01
CA VAL A 14 26.47 15.86 14.99
C VAL A 14 27.03 14.53 15.49
N PRO A 15 26.40 13.87 16.48
CA PRO A 15 26.91 12.60 16.98
C PRO A 15 26.96 11.60 15.83
N ALA A 16 28.18 11.19 15.47
CA ALA A 16 28.40 10.23 14.41
C ALA A 16 27.71 8.90 14.77
N ILE A 17 26.81 8.44 13.91
CA ILE A 17 26.20 7.11 14.08
C ILE A 17 27.33 6.08 14.05
N SER A 18 27.31 5.13 15.00
CA SER A 18 28.35 4.10 15.06
C SER A 18 28.26 3.16 13.83
N ALA A 19 29.39 2.55 13.46
CA ALA A 19 29.43 1.62 12.33
C ALA A 19 28.48 0.42 12.55
N GLU A 20 28.33 -0.02 13.80
CA GLU A 20 27.42 -1.09 14.18
C GLU A 20 25.96 -0.70 13.97
N ALA A 21 25.60 0.55 14.27
CA ALA A 21 24.25 1.05 14.05
C ALA A 21 23.92 1.15 12.55
N ILE A 22 24.88 1.58 11.71
CA ILE A 22 24.71 1.58 10.25
C ILE A 22 24.47 0.15 9.74
N GLN A 23 25.28 -0.81 10.19
CA GLN A 23 25.12 -2.21 9.80
C GLN A 23 23.76 -2.77 10.22
N ALA A 24 23.29 -2.43 11.44
CA ALA A 24 21.98 -2.83 11.92
C ALA A 24 20.85 -2.27 11.05
N TYR A 25 20.93 -0.99 10.64
CA TYR A 25 19.95 -0.40 9.73
C TYR A 25 19.93 -1.06 8.35
N LEU A 26 21.09 -1.43 7.80
CA LEU A 26 21.17 -2.13 6.53
C LEU A 26 20.51 -3.51 6.59
N VAL A 27 20.73 -4.27 7.68
CA VAL A 27 20.07 -5.56 7.90
C VAL A 27 18.56 -5.38 8.04
N GLU A 28 18.11 -4.41 8.85
CA GLU A 28 16.68 -4.11 9.01
C GLU A 28 16.02 -3.70 7.68
N TYR A 29 16.72 -2.90 6.88
CA TYR A 29 16.27 -2.47 5.55
C TYR A 29 16.05 -3.67 4.62
N GLN A 30 17.02 -4.60 4.54
CA GLN A 30 16.89 -5.81 3.73
C GLN A 30 15.71 -6.67 4.17
N GLN A 31 15.53 -6.88 5.48
CA GLN A 31 14.41 -7.64 6.03
C GLN A 31 13.06 -6.98 5.72
N CYS A 32 12.96 -5.65 5.85
CA CYS A 32 11.72 -4.93 5.54
C CYS A 32 11.38 -5.01 4.05
N MET A 33 12.37 -4.89 3.17
CA MET A 33 12.19 -5.04 1.72
C MET A 33 11.70 -6.44 1.36
N GLU A 34 12.32 -7.48 1.91
CA GLU A 34 11.93 -8.87 1.65
C GLU A 34 10.51 -9.16 2.18
N SER A 35 10.20 -8.69 3.39
CA SER A 35 8.87 -8.80 3.99
C SER A 35 7.80 -8.09 3.15
N TYR A 36 8.11 -6.89 2.63
CA TYR A 36 7.22 -6.15 1.73
C TYR A 36 6.94 -6.95 0.45
N ARG A 37 7.99 -7.45 -0.21
CA ARG A 37 7.87 -8.27 -1.42
C ARG A 37 7.04 -9.53 -1.18
N HIS A 38 7.34 -10.24 -0.09
CA HIS A 38 6.62 -11.45 0.29
C HIS A 38 5.14 -11.16 0.54
N THR A 39 4.83 -10.09 1.28
CA THR A 39 3.45 -9.67 1.57
C THR A 39 2.62 -9.51 0.29
N TYR A 40 3.14 -8.77 -0.70
CA TYR A 40 2.41 -8.57 -1.96
C TYR A 40 2.35 -9.82 -2.82
N ALA A 41 3.39 -10.66 -2.83
CA ALA A 41 3.34 -11.95 -3.50
C ALA A 41 2.22 -12.83 -2.93
N THR A 42 2.08 -12.89 -1.60
CA THR A 42 1.00 -13.63 -0.93
C THR A 42 -0.38 -13.08 -1.28
N ILE A 43 -0.54 -11.75 -1.29
CA ILE A 43 -1.81 -11.10 -1.68
C ILE A 43 -2.25 -11.55 -3.09
N TRP A 44 -1.32 -11.52 -4.05
CA TRP A 44 -1.59 -11.87 -5.45
C TRP A 44 -1.82 -13.37 -5.67
N GLN A 45 -1.08 -14.23 -4.96
CA GLN A 45 -1.33 -15.67 -5.00
C GLN A 45 -2.72 -16.01 -4.46
N ALA A 46 -3.10 -15.41 -3.32
CA ALA A 46 -4.44 -15.58 -2.77
C ALA A 46 -5.52 -15.05 -3.73
N SER A 47 -5.29 -13.90 -4.37
CA SER A 47 -6.27 -13.33 -5.30
C SER A 47 -6.56 -14.28 -6.47
N GLY A 48 -5.52 -14.92 -7.02
CA GLY A 48 -5.65 -15.91 -8.09
C GLY A 48 -6.50 -17.11 -7.66
N LEU A 49 -6.29 -17.62 -6.44
CA LEU A 49 -7.08 -18.72 -5.90
C LEU A 49 -8.56 -18.36 -5.75
N PHE A 50 -8.87 -17.22 -5.12
CA PHE A 50 -10.25 -16.78 -4.91
C PHE A 50 -10.96 -16.42 -6.22
N ALA A 51 -10.22 -15.86 -7.19
CA ALA A 51 -10.74 -15.63 -8.53
C ALA A 51 -11.07 -16.93 -9.26
N ALA A 52 -10.21 -17.95 -9.16
CA ALA A 52 -10.49 -19.26 -9.75
C ALA A 52 -11.71 -19.92 -9.10
N ILE A 53 -11.88 -19.81 -7.78
CA ILE A 53 -13.06 -20.31 -7.06
C ILE A 53 -14.33 -19.58 -7.55
N GLY A 54 -14.31 -18.25 -7.59
CA GLY A 54 -15.44 -17.46 -8.08
C GLY A 54 -15.82 -17.81 -9.52
N ALA A 55 -14.82 -17.96 -10.40
CA ALA A 55 -15.04 -18.40 -11.78
C ALA A 55 -15.63 -19.82 -11.84
N GLY A 56 -15.15 -20.75 -11.01
CA GLY A 56 -15.70 -22.11 -10.91
C GLY A 56 -17.18 -22.13 -10.46
N LEU A 57 -17.55 -21.26 -9.53
CA LEU A 57 -18.95 -21.11 -9.10
C LEU A 57 -19.84 -20.57 -10.23
N LEU A 58 -19.35 -19.60 -11.00
CA LEU A 58 -20.09 -19.07 -12.16
C LEU A 58 -20.25 -20.11 -13.28
N THR A 59 -19.21 -20.88 -13.58
CA THR A 59 -19.26 -21.86 -14.68
C THR A 59 -20.13 -23.06 -14.34
N LEU A 60 -20.04 -23.57 -13.11
CA LEU A 60 -20.77 -24.76 -12.67
C LEU A 60 -22.17 -24.43 -12.14
N GLY A 61 -22.36 -23.24 -11.58
CA GLY A 61 -23.63 -22.81 -10.98
C GLY A 61 -24.67 -22.28 -11.97
N LYS A 62 -24.39 -22.35 -13.28
CA LYS A 62 -25.18 -21.65 -14.29
C LYS A 62 -26.67 -22.01 -14.24
N GLY A 63 -27.55 -21.02 -14.09
CA GLY A 63 -29.00 -21.21 -14.01
C GLY A 63 -29.50 -21.70 -12.64
N SER A 64 -28.66 -21.64 -11.60
CA SER A 64 -29.02 -21.97 -10.22
C SER A 64 -28.76 -20.79 -9.28
N HIS A 65 -29.27 -20.88 -8.05
CA HIS A 65 -29.01 -19.87 -7.00
C HIS A 65 -27.52 -19.77 -6.61
N ILE A 66 -26.65 -20.66 -7.07
CA ILE A 66 -25.21 -20.64 -6.81
C ILE A 66 -24.53 -19.43 -7.48
N GLU A 67 -25.08 -18.91 -8.58
CA GLU A 67 -24.53 -17.70 -9.23
C GLU A 67 -24.50 -16.52 -8.25
N LEU A 68 -25.51 -16.38 -7.39
CA LEU A 68 -25.63 -15.28 -6.42
C LEU A 68 -24.54 -15.31 -5.33
N ILE A 69 -23.89 -16.46 -5.10
CA ILE A 69 -22.80 -16.59 -4.13
C ILE A 69 -21.42 -16.54 -4.78
N ALA A 70 -21.33 -16.51 -6.11
CA ALA A 70 -20.07 -16.42 -6.83
C ALA A 70 -19.20 -15.19 -6.51
N PRO A 71 -19.73 -13.99 -6.16
CA PRO A 71 -18.88 -12.87 -5.74
C PRO A 71 -18.35 -13.00 -4.31
N VAL A 72 -18.91 -13.88 -3.47
CA VAL A 72 -18.53 -14.01 -2.05
C VAL A 72 -17.04 -14.33 -1.86
N PRO A 73 -16.41 -15.27 -2.59
CA PRO A 73 -14.96 -15.51 -2.53
C PRO A 73 -14.10 -14.25 -2.77
N ILE A 74 -14.49 -13.41 -3.73
CA ILE A 74 -13.76 -12.18 -4.07
C ILE A 74 -13.91 -11.15 -2.96
N ILE A 75 -15.12 -10.97 -2.44
CA ILE A 75 -15.40 -10.07 -1.31
C ILE A 75 -14.62 -10.52 -0.08
N PHE A 76 -14.62 -11.82 0.20
CA PHE A 76 -13.86 -12.41 1.30
C PHE A 76 -12.35 -12.18 1.14
N TRP A 77 -11.79 -12.42 -0.05
CA TRP A 77 -10.39 -12.13 -0.33
C TRP A 77 -10.07 -10.66 -0.08
N TYR A 78 -10.90 -9.75 -0.60
CA TYR A 78 -10.65 -8.33 -0.48
C TYR A 78 -10.64 -7.89 0.98
N LEU A 79 -11.67 -8.27 1.74
CA LEU A 79 -11.83 -7.82 3.12
C LEU A 79 -10.92 -8.56 4.09
N GLY A 80 -10.79 -9.88 3.93
CA GLY A 80 -10.09 -10.76 4.85
C GLY A 80 -8.59 -10.89 4.58
N VAL A 81 -8.15 -10.70 3.33
CA VAL A 81 -6.74 -10.90 2.95
C VAL A 81 -6.11 -9.60 2.48
N PHE A 82 -6.68 -8.95 1.46
CA PHE A 82 -6.08 -7.77 0.84
C PHE A 82 -5.97 -6.60 1.81
N MET A 83 -7.08 -6.18 2.45
CA MET A 83 -7.05 -5.03 3.36
C MET A 83 -6.03 -5.16 4.51
N PRO A 84 -6.02 -6.25 5.32
CA PRO A 84 -5.08 -6.36 6.43
C PRO A 84 -3.61 -6.48 5.96
N LEU A 85 -3.34 -7.26 4.90
CA LEU A 85 -1.98 -7.42 4.39
C LEU A 85 -1.47 -6.14 3.70
N ASN A 86 -2.34 -5.41 2.99
CA ASN A 86 -1.96 -4.13 2.42
C ASN A 86 -1.59 -3.14 3.53
N ARG A 87 -2.37 -3.06 4.62
CA ARG A 87 -2.01 -2.22 5.79
C ARG A 87 -0.66 -2.61 6.37
N TYR A 88 -0.37 -3.92 6.46
CA TYR A 88 0.93 -4.40 6.91
C TYR A 88 2.07 -3.99 5.96
N GLY A 89 1.89 -4.16 4.66
CA GLY A 89 2.84 -3.72 3.63
C GLY A 89 3.09 -2.20 3.68
N GLU A 90 2.05 -1.42 3.93
CA GLU A 90 2.15 0.04 4.08
C GLU A 90 3.01 0.43 5.27
N MET A 91 2.84 -0.21 6.43
CA MET A 91 3.68 0.02 7.62
C MET A 91 5.16 -0.30 7.35
N ARG A 92 5.44 -1.39 6.61
CA ARG A 92 6.81 -1.76 6.23
C ARG A 92 7.44 -0.75 5.29
N ASN A 93 6.67 -0.25 4.32
CA ASN A 93 7.15 0.80 3.43
C ASN A 93 7.46 2.11 4.18
N ASP A 94 6.63 2.47 5.16
CA ASP A 94 6.89 3.68 5.97
C ASP A 94 8.14 3.52 6.83
N ARG A 95 8.39 2.33 7.37
CA ARG A 95 9.65 2.01 8.07
C ARG A 95 10.86 2.05 7.13
N LEU A 96 10.74 1.55 5.90
CA LEU A 96 11.80 1.65 4.89
C LEU A 96 12.14 3.10 4.58
N ALA A 97 11.15 3.95 4.37
CA ALA A 97 11.36 5.38 4.13
C ALA A 97 12.05 6.08 5.33
N GLU A 98 11.71 5.69 6.56
CA GLU A 98 12.38 6.19 7.77
C GLU A 98 13.86 5.75 7.85
N ILE A 99 14.15 4.49 7.49
CA ILE A 99 15.54 3.99 7.46
C ILE A 99 16.35 4.71 6.36
N GLU A 100 15.78 4.92 5.17
CA GLU A 100 16.42 5.70 4.10
C GLU A 100 16.76 7.12 4.54
N GLU A 101 15.84 7.79 5.25
CA GLU A 101 16.04 9.13 5.81
C GLU A 101 17.19 9.14 6.82
N ARG A 102 17.17 8.22 7.80
CA ARG A 102 18.23 8.11 8.81
C ARG A 102 19.60 7.80 8.21
N LEU A 103 19.67 6.94 7.19
CA LEU A 103 20.92 6.61 6.51
C LEU A 103 21.45 7.78 5.68
N SER A 104 20.57 8.52 5.01
CA SER A 104 20.95 9.70 4.22
C SER A 104 21.45 10.85 5.11
N GLU A 105 20.88 11.02 6.30
CA GLU A 105 21.37 11.98 7.30
C GLU A 105 22.72 11.59 7.89
N ALA A 106 22.97 10.28 8.05
CA ALA A 106 24.18 9.76 8.68
C ALA A 106 25.40 9.72 7.76
N ILE A 107 25.19 9.51 6.45
CA ILE A 107 26.27 9.28 5.48
C ILE A 107 26.29 10.44 4.47
N PRO A 108 27.26 11.37 4.57
CA PRO A 108 27.37 12.48 3.63
C PRO A 108 27.52 11.98 2.20
N GLY A 109 26.63 12.46 1.31
CA GLY A 109 26.63 12.09 -0.11
C GLY A 109 25.82 10.85 -0.48
N LEU A 110 25.21 10.17 0.50
CA LEU A 110 24.21 9.13 0.26
C LEU A 110 22.82 9.75 0.20
N ASP A 111 22.14 9.63 -0.95
CA ASP A 111 20.76 10.07 -1.12
C ASP A 111 19.88 8.88 -1.52
N MET A 112 19.12 8.35 -0.56
CA MET A 112 18.17 7.26 -0.78
C MET A 112 16.74 7.82 -0.79
N GLN A 113 16.06 7.76 -1.94
CA GLN A 113 14.70 8.30 -2.09
C GLN A 113 13.67 7.29 -2.61
N HIS A 114 14.03 6.01 -2.69
CA HIS A 114 13.23 5.03 -3.40
C HIS A 114 11.85 4.84 -2.74
N TYR A 115 11.82 4.60 -1.43
CA TYR A 115 10.56 4.37 -0.70
C TYR A 115 9.91 5.66 -0.20
N ARG A 116 10.70 6.73 -0.07
CA ARG A 116 10.21 8.07 0.31
C ARG A 116 9.18 8.62 -0.68
N GLY A 117 9.43 8.47 -1.99
CA GLY A 117 8.48 8.87 -3.03
C GLY A 117 7.14 8.14 -2.91
N PHE A 118 7.18 6.82 -2.67
CA PHE A 118 5.98 6.01 -2.50
C PHE A 118 5.20 6.34 -1.22
N SER A 119 5.89 6.59 -0.09
CA SER A 119 5.24 6.98 1.17
C SER A 119 4.57 8.36 1.03
N ASN A 120 5.26 9.35 0.47
CA ASN A 120 4.75 10.70 0.29
C ASN A 120 3.56 10.76 -0.67
N ALA A 121 3.62 10.05 -1.80
CA ALA A 121 2.50 9.92 -2.73
C ALA A 121 1.26 9.32 -2.03
N ARG A 122 1.46 8.42 -1.06
CA ARG A 122 0.36 7.81 -0.29
C ARG A 122 -0.23 8.79 0.73
N LYS A 123 0.63 9.46 1.51
CA LYS A 123 0.28 10.38 2.60
C LYS A 123 -0.33 11.71 2.12
N SER A 124 0.06 12.20 0.94
CA SER A 124 -0.40 13.49 0.40
C SER A 124 -1.91 13.56 0.08
N MET A 125 -2.64 12.46 0.18
CA MET A 125 -4.08 12.47 -0.06
C MET A 125 -4.86 12.10 1.20
N THR A 126 -5.26 13.10 1.97
CA THR A 126 -6.27 12.92 3.02
C THR A 126 -7.59 12.47 2.39
N THR A 127 -8.27 11.52 3.03
CA THR A 127 -9.52 10.91 2.56
C THR A 127 -10.60 11.96 2.24
N MET A 128 -10.64 13.05 3.00
CA MET A 128 -11.55 14.19 2.78
C MET A 128 -11.26 14.97 1.48
N GLN A 129 -10.00 15.16 1.10
CA GLN A 129 -9.65 15.89 -0.12
C GLN A 129 -9.96 15.08 -1.39
N ARG A 130 -9.91 13.74 -1.31
CA ARG A 130 -10.23 12.86 -2.44
C ARG A 130 -11.72 12.80 -2.75
N VAL A 131 -12.58 12.72 -1.75
CA VAL A 131 -14.04 12.79 -1.95
C VAL A 131 -14.43 14.16 -2.55
N ARG A 132 -13.72 15.23 -2.18
CA ARG A 132 -13.93 16.58 -2.71
C ARG A 132 -13.43 16.77 -4.16
N GLN A 133 -12.53 15.91 -4.66
CA GLN A 133 -11.93 15.98 -6.00
C GLN A 133 -12.39 14.87 -6.96
N LEU A 134 -13.56 14.27 -6.73
CA LEU A 134 -14.18 13.21 -7.53
C LEU A 134 -14.40 13.51 -9.05
N GLN A 135 -13.87 14.60 -9.61
CA GLN A 135 -14.07 14.91 -11.03
C GLN A 135 -13.09 14.28 -12.02
N VAL A 136 -11.84 13.93 -11.69
CA VAL A 136 -10.95 13.34 -12.72
C VAL A 136 -9.87 12.41 -12.11
N ILE A 137 -10.22 11.16 -11.83
CA ILE A 137 -9.23 10.15 -11.42
C ILE A 137 -8.64 9.50 -12.67
N LYS A 138 -7.50 10.01 -13.14
CA LYS A 138 -6.73 9.44 -14.29
C LYS A 138 -5.87 8.23 -13.91
N ARG A 139 -5.76 7.90 -12.61
CA ARG A 139 -5.01 6.75 -12.07
C ARG A 139 -5.70 6.20 -10.81
N PRO A 140 -6.71 5.33 -10.97
CA PRO A 140 -7.40 4.76 -9.82
C PRO A 140 -6.44 3.90 -9.01
N ARG A 141 -6.51 4.01 -7.67
CA ARG A 141 -5.76 3.12 -6.78
C ARG A 141 -6.32 1.70 -6.92
N VAL A 142 -5.52 0.67 -6.66
CA VAL A 142 -5.97 -0.74 -6.75
C VAL A 142 -7.23 -0.98 -5.92
N SER A 143 -7.33 -0.41 -4.72
CA SER A 143 -8.53 -0.48 -3.89
C SER A 143 -9.75 0.19 -4.54
N GLU A 144 -9.57 1.29 -5.26
CA GLU A 144 -10.65 2.01 -5.95
C GLU A 144 -11.11 1.23 -7.19
N VAL A 145 -10.18 0.63 -7.94
CA VAL A 145 -10.51 -0.28 -9.05
C VAL A 145 -11.28 -1.49 -8.54
N VAL A 146 -10.80 -2.14 -7.47
CA VAL A 146 -11.46 -3.31 -6.88
C VAL A 146 -12.83 -2.94 -6.31
N THR A 147 -12.96 -1.77 -5.68
CA THR A 147 -14.25 -1.30 -5.17
C THR A 147 -15.22 -0.97 -6.32
N ALA A 148 -14.75 -0.29 -7.37
CA ALA A 148 -15.56 0.02 -8.54
C ALA A 148 -15.99 -1.26 -9.28
N PHE A 149 -15.10 -2.24 -9.38
CA PHE A 149 -15.40 -3.54 -9.98
C PHE A 149 -16.40 -4.34 -9.13
N GLY A 150 -16.24 -4.33 -7.80
CA GLY A 150 -17.17 -4.94 -6.86
C GLY A 150 -18.56 -4.30 -6.91
N VAL A 151 -18.62 -2.97 -6.97
CA VAL A 151 -19.89 -2.24 -7.15
C VAL A 151 -20.51 -2.57 -8.49
N ALA A 152 -19.75 -2.55 -9.59
CA ALA A 152 -20.25 -2.89 -10.92
C ALA A 152 -20.80 -4.32 -11.01
N MET A 153 -20.11 -5.30 -10.41
CA MET A 153 -20.61 -6.67 -10.28
C MET A 153 -21.95 -6.72 -9.54
N LEU A 154 -22.06 -6.04 -8.39
CA LEU A 154 -23.30 -5.97 -7.62
C LEU A 154 -24.44 -5.31 -8.40
N THR A 155 -24.18 -4.25 -9.17
CA THR A 155 -25.21 -3.63 -10.01
C THR A 155 -25.65 -4.53 -11.15
N ILE A 156 -24.73 -5.26 -11.80
CA ILE A 156 -25.06 -6.20 -12.87
C ILE A 156 -25.93 -7.33 -12.34
N GLU A 157 -25.58 -7.92 -11.20
CA GLU A 157 -26.40 -8.97 -10.57
C GLU A 157 -27.78 -8.44 -10.15
N ALA A 158 -27.85 -7.27 -9.52
CA ALA A 158 -29.12 -6.64 -9.16
C ALA A 158 -30.03 -6.42 -10.38
N TYR A 159 -29.44 -5.99 -11.52
CA TYR A 159 -30.19 -5.80 -12.77
C TYR A 159 -30.66 -7.13 -13.38
N GLY A 160 -29.83 -8.17 -13.30
CA GLY A 160 -30.20 -9.54 -13.72
C GLY A 160 -31.37 -10.09 -12.91
N LEU A 161 -31.36 -9.87 -11.60
CA LEU A 161 -32.40 -10.31 -10.66
C LEU A 161 -33.74 -9.63 -10.93
N VAL A 162 -33.74 -8.31 -11.18
CA VAL A 162 -34.96 -7.56 -11.56
C VAL A 162 -35.54 -8.10 -12.86
N ARG A 163 -34.70 -8.43 -13.84
CA ARG A 163 -35.15 -8.96 -15.15
C ARG A 163 -35.69 -10.40 -15.08
N LEU A 164 -35.40 -11.13 -14.01
CA LEU A 164 -35.90 -12.49 -13.80
C LEU A 164 -37.24 -12.50 -13.07
N ILE A 165 -37.56 -11.41 -12.37
CA ILE A 165 -38.81 -11.21 -11.62
C ILE A 165 -39.90 -10.58 -12.50
N VAL A 166 -39.52 -9.79 -13.51
CA VAL A 166 -40.43 -9.14 -14.47
C VAL A 166 -40.57 -9.99 -15.72
#